data_AF-N1V4T8-F1
#
_entry.id   AF-N1V4T8-F1
#
_cell.length_a   1.000
_cell.length_b   1.000
_cell.length_c   1.000
_cell.angle_alpha   90.00
_cell.angle_beta   90.00
_cell.angle_gamma   90.00
#
_symmetry.space_group_name_H-M   'P 1'
#
loop_
_entity.id
_entity.type
_entity.pdbx_description
1 polymer ?
#
loop_
_entity_poly.entity_id
_entity_poly.type
_entity_poly.pdbx_seq_one_letter_code
_entity_poly.pdbx_strand_id
1 'polypeptide(L)'
;MPISTLSGTVGTAAGSPVLHERIGAWFGQNARTLPWREPDCSPWGIMVSEFMLQQTPVVRVLPVWEEWLRRWPEPADLAAEPSGEALRA
;
A
#
# COMPACT_ATOMS: atom_id res chain seq x y z
N MET A 1 -5.58 24.00 -42.53
CA MET A 1 -5.33 22.64 -42.03
C MET A 1 -6.32 22.36 -40.90
N PRO A 2 -7.46 21.67 -41.12
CA PRO A 2 -8.35 21.31 -40.03
C PRO A 2 -7.79 20.08 -39.29
N ILE A 3 -7.67 20.19 -37.96
CA ILE A 3 -7.37 19.06 -37.08
C ILE A 3 -8.59 18.13 -37.10
N SER A 4 -8.41 16.90 -37.58
CA SER A 4 -9.39 15.83 -37.45
C SER A 4 -9.48 15.41 -35.99
N THR A 5 -10.62 15.66 -35.38
CA THR A 5 -10.99 15.14 -34.06
C THR A 5 -11.13 13.61 -34.17
N LEU A 6 -10.20 12.86 -33.60
CA LEU A 6 -10.39 11.42 -33.39
C LEU A 6 -11.50 11.26 -32.35
N SER A 7 -12.70 10.95 -32.83
CA SER A 7 -13.77 10.40 -32.02
C SER A 7 -13.34 9.00 -31.57
N GLY A 8 -12.57 8.95 -30.49
CA GLY A 8 -12.30 7.72 -29.76
C GLY A 8 -13.55 7.34 -29.01
N THR A 9 -14.36 6.46 -29.59
CA THR A 9 -15.42 5.75 -28.86
C THR A 9 -14.72 4.97 -27.74
N VAL A 10 -14.76 5.48 -26.51
CA VAL A 10 -14.40 4.72 -25.32
C VAL A 10 -15.40 3.57 -25.24
N GLY A 11 -14.99 2.40 -25.71
CA GLY A 11 -15.80 1.19 -25.65
C GLY A 11 -16.22 0.93 -24.21
N THR A 12 -17.53 0.91 -24.00
CA THR A 12 -18.17 0.69 -22.69
C THR A 12 -17.73 -0.65 -22.10
N ALA A 13 -17.45 -0.63 -20.80
CA ALA A 13 -16.73 -1.65 -20.03
C ALA A 13 -17.51 -2.96 -19.81
N ALA A 14 -17.71 -3.76 -20.86
CA ALA A 14 -18.25 -5.12 -20.73
C ALA A 14 -17.24 -6.15 -20.14
N GLY A 15 -15.97 -5.76 -19.94
CA GLY A 15 -14.91 -6.60 -19.39
C GLY A 15 -14.64 -6.45 -17.89
N SER A 16 -15.32 -5.55 -17.17
CA SER A 16 -14.95 -5.16 -15.80
C SER A 16 -15.37 -6.18 -14.71
N PRO A 17 -16.60 -6.74 -14.68
CA PRO A 17 -17.00 -7.68 -13.62
C PRO A 17 -16.24 -9.01 -13.67
N VAL A 18 -16.07 -9.58 -14.88
CA VAL A 18 -15.32 -10.82 -15.09
C VAL A 18 -13.85 -10.65 -14.73
N LEU A 19 -13.27 -9.47 -14.99
CA LEU A 19 -11.90 -9.17 -14.56
C LEU A 19 -11.77 -9.10 -13.04
N HIS A 20 -12.69 -8.42 -12.35
CA HIS A 20 -12.68 -8.33 -10.90
C HIS A 20 -12.82 -9.71 -10.25
N GLU A 21 -13.72 -10.55 -10.74
CA GLU A 21 -13.91 -11.92 -10.25
C GLU A 21 -12.63 -12.75 -10.41
N ARG A 22 -12.00 -12.72 -11.59
CA ARG A 22 -10.77 -13.48 -11.86
C ARG A 22 -9.59 -12.99 -11.03
N ILE A 23 -9.40 -11.67 -10.90
CA ILE A 23 -8.34 -11.10 -10.05
C ILE A 23 -8.59 -11.44 -8.59
N GLY A 24 -9.84 -11.32 -8.11
CA GLY A 24 -10.22 -11.66 -6.74
C GLY A 24 -9.96 -13.13 -6.41
N ALA A 25 -10.37 -14.05 -7.30
CA ALA A 25 -10.13 -15.48 -7.14
C ALA A 25 -8.64 -15.82 -7.13
N TRP A 26 -7.86 -15.23 -8.06
CA TRP A 26 -6.41 -15.40 -8.08
C TRP A 26 -5.75 -14.84 -6.81
N PHE A 27 -6.13 -13.63 -6.38
CA PHE A 27 -5.57 -12.99 -5.18
C PHE A 27 -5.87 -13.83 -3.94
N GLY A 28 -7.10 -14.33 -3.77
CA GLY A 28 -7.45 -15.20 -2.65
C GLY A 28 -6.61 -16.48 -2.55
N GLN A 29 -6.07 -16.98 -3.68
CA GLN A 29 -5.24 -18.18 -3.72
C GLN A 29 -3.73 -17.90 -3.69
N ASN A 30 -3.29 -16.72 -4.12
CA ASN A 30 -1.88 -16.42 -4.40
C ASN A 30 -1.33 -15.22 -3.62
N ALA A 31 -2.14 -14.54 -2.80
CA ALA A 31 -1.68 -13.41 -2.02
C ALA A 31 -0.54 -13.82 -1.07
N ARG A 32 0.54 -13.04 -1.09
CA ARG A 32 1.60 -13.15 -0.09
C ARG A 32 1.08 -12.73 1.27
N THR A 33 1.42 -13.50 2.30
CA THR A 33 1.27 -13.12 3.70
C THR A 33 2.19 -11.94 4.01
N LEU A 34 1.61 -10.82 4.40
CA LEU A 34 2.31 -9.59 4.76
C LEU A 34 1.57 -9.00 5.96
N PRO A 35 2.27 -8.58 7.03
CA PRO A 35 1.62 -8.22 8.29
C PRO A 35 0.70 -7.00 8.14
N TRP A 36 1.04 -6.05 7.27
CA TRP A 36 0.17 -4.90 6.97
C TRP A 36 -1.06 -5.24 6.10
N ARG A 37 -1.26 -6.50 5.71
CA ARG A 37 -2.48 -6.99 5.05
C ARG A 37 -3.36 -7.82 5.99
N GLU A 38 -2.91 -8.09 7.20
CA GLU A 38 -3.68 -8.85 8.17
C GLU A 38 -4.87 -8.02 8.69
N PRO A 39 -6.01 -8.64 9.02
CA PRO A 39 -7.22 -7.93 9.43
C PRO A 39 -7.08 -7.09 10.70
N ASP A 40 -6.11 -7.43 11.55
CA ASP A 40 -5.80 -6.77 12.82
C ASP A 40 -4.75 -5.65 12.68
N CYS A 41 -4.19 -5.43 11.48
CA CYS A 41 -3.27 -4.32 11.26
C CYS A 41 -3.98 -2.98 11.45
N SER A 42 -3.39 -2.11 12.27
CA SER A 42 -3.93 -0.78 12.53
C SER A 42 -3.86 0.12 11.28
N PRO A 43 -4.72 1.16 11.16
CA PRO A 43 -4.61 2.16 10.11
C PRO A 43 -3.24 2.85 10.08
N TRP A 44 -2.62 3.03 11.24
CA TRP A 44 -1.26 3.53 11.37
C TRP A 44 -0.24 2.57 10.76
N GLY A 45 -0.32 1.27 11.07
CA GLY A 45 0.54 0.25 10.48
C GLY A 45 0.43 0.18 8.96
N ILE A 46 -0.78 0.32 8.42
CA ILE A 46 -1.02 0.42 6.97
C ILE A 46 -0.30 1.64 6.41
N MET A 47 -0.52 2.83 6.99
CA MET A 47 0.08 4.08 6.51
C MET A 47 1.62 4.04 6.52
N VAL A 48 2.23 3.53 7.58
CA VAL A 48 3.69 3.36 7.69
C VAL A 48 4.20 2.41 6.61
N SER A 49 3.51 1.28 6.38
CA SER A 49 3.91 0.33 5.33
C SER A 49 3.91 0.98 3.94
N GLU A 50 2.90 1.79 3.62
CA GLU A 50 2.79 2.47 2.34
C GLU A 50 3.95 3.45 2.13
N PHE A 51 4.29 4.25 3.14
CA PHE A 51 5.43 5.18 3.05
C PHE A 51 6.76 4.46 2.85
N MET A 52 7.01 3.36 3.57
CA MET A 52 8.25 2.60 3.43
C MET A 52 8.36 1.92 2.06
N LEU A 53 7.25 1.38 1.54
CA LEU A 53 7.20 0.61 0.29
C LEU A 53 7.30 1.46 -0.98
N GLN A 54 7.19 2.80 -0.89
CA GLN A 54 7.38 3.70 -2.03
C GLN A 54 8.80 3.62 -2.62
N GLN A 55 9.83 3.45 -1.77
CA GLN A 55 11.23 3.49 -2.19
C GLN A 55 12.00 2.21 -1.83
N THR A 56 11.47 1.37 -0.93
CA THR A 56 12.19 0.22 -0.38
C THR A 56 11.47 -1.10 -0.70
N PRO A 57 12.19 -2.13 -1.20
CA PRO A 57 11.56 -3.42 -1.49
C PRO A 57 11.10 -4.14 -0.22
N VAL A 58 10.00 -4.90 -0.33
CA VAL A 58 9.33 -5.62 0.77
C VAL A 58 10.29 -6.36 1.70
N VAL A 59 11.28 -7.07 1.17
CA VAL A 59 12.23 -7.89 1.96
C VAL A 59 13.08 -7.06 2.93
N ARG A 60 13.29 -5.77 2.63
CA ARG A 60 14.00 -4.83 3.51
C ARG A 60 13.02 -4.09 4.42
N VAL A 61 11.79 -3.84 3.97
CA VAL A 61 10.77 -3.13 4.76
C VAL A 61 10.29 -3.97 5.94
N LEU A 62 10.06 -5.27 5.75
CA LEU A 62 9.42 -6.13 6.75
C LEU A 62 10.03 -6.00 8.17
N PRO A 63 11.35 -6.21 8.39
CA PRO A 63 11.93 -6.09 9.74
C PRO A 63 11.93 -4.66 10.28
N VAL A 64 12.03 -3.65 9.40
CA VAL A 64 12.04 -2.23 9.80
C VAL A 64 10.64 -1.79 10.23
N TRP A 65 9.61 -2.26 9.54
CA TRP A 65 8.22 -1.98 9.86
C TRP A 65 7.80 -2.58 11.21
N GLU A 66 8.23 -3.81 11.50
CA GLU A 66 7.99 -4.45 12.80
C GLU A 66 8.63 -3.67 13.95
N GLU A 67 9.90 -3.26 13.78
CA GLU A 67 10.61 -2.45 14.74
C GLU A 67 9.98 -1.05 14.91
N TRP A 68 9.55 -0.44 13.81
CA TRP A 68 8.88 0.85 13.82
C TRP A 68 7.60 0.81 14.65
N LEU A 69 6.73 -0.18 14.44
CA LEU A 69 5.49 -0.30 15.19
C LEU A 69 5.70 -0.74 16.64
N ARG A 70 6.79 -1.46 16.92
CA ARG A 70 7.19 -1.75 18.30
C ARG A 70 7.61 -0.48 19.04
N ARG A 71 8.27 0.45 18.34
CA ARG A 71 8.76 1.72 18.90
C ARG A 71 7.68 2.80 18.98
N TRP A 72 6.85 2.90 17.95
CA TRP A 72 5.76 3.88 17.85
C TRP A 72 4.46 3.19 17.44
N PRO A 73 3.77 2.54 18.39
CA PRO A 73 2.51 1.84 18.13
C PRO A 73 1.39 2.73 17.61
N GLU A 74 1.37 4.01 18.00
CA GLU A 74 0.40 5.00 17.56
C GLU A 74 1.10 6.25 16.96
N PRO A 75 0.40 7.02 16.11
CA PRO A 75 0.95 8.26 15.56
C PRO A 75 1.38 9.28 16.63
N ALA A 76 0.70 9.26 17.78
CA ALA A 76 1.02 10.14 18.91
C ALA A 76 2.39 9.82 19.54
N ASP A 77 2.78 8.55 19.57
CA ASP A 77 4.08 8.12 20.10
C ASP A 77 5.23 8.67 19.26
N LEU A 78 5.08 8.65 17.93
CA LEU A 78 6.05 9.26 17.03
C LEU A 78 6.08 10.79 17.18
N ALA A 79 4.91 11.42 17.30
CA ALA A 79 4.79 12.88 17.42
C ALA A 79 5.39 13.41 18.74
N ALA A 80 5.49 12.58 19.77
CA ALA A 80 6.10 12.93 21.04
C ALA A 80 7.65 12.94 20.99
N GLU A 81 8.26 12.31 19.98
CA GLU A 81 9.71 12.27 19.84
C GLU A 81 10.27 13.55 19.20
N PRO A 82 11.43 14.05 19.69
CA PRO A 82 12.17 15.07 18.97
C PRO A 82 12.51 14.58 17.56
N SER A 83 12.29 15.43 16.56
CA SER A 83 12.43 15.08 15.13
C SER A 83 13.79 14.45 14.79
N GLY A 84 14.85 14.85 15.51
CA GLY A 84 16.20 14.35 15.31
C GLY A 84 16.46 12.95 15.92
N GLU A 85 15.64 12.47 16.85
CA GLU A 85 15.69 11.09 17.35
C GLU A 85 14.88 10.16 16.43
N ALA A 86 13.74 10.63 15.92
CA ALA A 86 12.92 9.89 14.95
C ALA A 86 13.65 9.60 13.63
N LEU A 87 14.52 10.49 13.17
CA LEU A 87 15.30 10.31 11.93
C LEU A 87 16.51 9.36 12.09
N ARG A 88 16.95 9.10 13.33
CA ARG A 88 18.12 8.26 13.64
C ARG A 88 17.77 6.82 14.01
N ALA A 89 16.50 6.55 14.31
CA ALA A 89 15.98 5.21 14.52
C ALA A 89 15.91 4.44 13.19
#